data_AF-A0AAV9KAW7-F1
#
_entry.id   AF-A0AAV9KAW7-F1
#
_cell.length_a   1.000
_cell.length_b   1.000
_cell.length_c   1.000
_cell.angle_alpha   90.00
_cell.angle_beta   90.00
_cell.angle_gamma   90.00
#
_symmetry.space_group_name_H-M   'P 1'
#
loop_
_entity.id
_entity.type
_entity.pdbx_description
1 polymer ?
#
loop_
_entity_poly.entity_id
_entity_poly.type
_entity_poly.pdbx_seq_one_letter_code
_entity_poly.pdbx_strand_id
1 'polypeptide(L)'
;MNIKELLVIGDFDLLVHQVQGEWTTKNVKILLYLHYIKELSRRFTRIEFKHVPRAEALETLSLMIQHPNKNYIDPINVEIHDQYAYCFHIDEELDGKPWYFDITRLLEAQEYPENVTSKQKRTLRRMANHFFLNGEILYKRT
;
A
#
# COMPACT_ATOMS: atom_id res chain seq x y z
N MET A 1 14.48 -23.82 13.03
CA MET A 1 13.43 -23.47 14.00
C MET A 1 12.13 -24.14 13.57
N ASN A 2 11.45 -24.87 14.46
CA ASN A 2 10.19 -25.54 14.14
C ASN A 2 9.06 -24.82 14.88
N ILE A 3 8.67 -23.65 14.38
CA ILE A 3 7.61 -22.82 14.97
C ILE A 3 6.27 -23.49 14.70
N LYS A 4 5.57 -23.89 15.76
CA LYS A 4 4.28 -24.61 15.65
C LYS A 4 3.07 -23.69 15.72
N GLU A 5 3.21 -22.54 16.36
CA GLU A 5 2.12 -21.60 16.59
C GLU A 5 2.55 -20.20 16.19
N LEU A 6 1.67 -19.46 15.53
CA LEU A 6 1.95 -18.11 15.04
C LEU A 6 0.81 -17.15 15.42
N LEU A 7 1.16 -16.04 16.06
CA LEU A 7 0.24 -14.92 16.29
C LEU A 7 0.63 -13.77 15.34
N VAL A 8 -0.29 -13.39 14.46
CA VAL A 8 -0.11 -12.31 13.50
C VAL A 8 -0.90 -11.10 13.99
N ILE A 9 -0.19 -10.01 14.29
CA ILE A 9 -0.79 -8.74 14.71
C ILE A 9 -0.55 -7.71 13.60
N GLY A 10 -1.60 -7.01 13.18
CA GLY A 10 -1.50 -5.98 12.15
C GLY A 10 -2.52 -4.87 12.31
N ASP A 11 -2.24 -3.71 11.73
CA ASP A 11 -3.10 -2.52 11.72
C ASP A 11 -4.00 -2.42 10.48
N PHE A 12 -3.90 -3.40 9.57
CA PHE A 12 -4.73 -3.50 8.39
C PHE A 12 -5.97 -4.35 8.63
N ASP A 13 -6.99 -3.72 9.22
CA ASP A 13 -8.30 -4.32 9.53
C ASP A 13 -8.89 -5.13 8.37
N LEU A 14 -8.88 -4.55 7.17
CA LEU A 14 -9.38 -5.17 5.95
C LEU A 14 -8.71 -6.51 5.65
N LEU A 15 -7.38 -6.58 5.77
CA LEU A 15 -6.62 -7.79 5.43
C LEU A 15 -6.82 -8.88 6.48
N VAL A 16 -6.90 -8.52 7.76
CA VAL A 16 -7.19 -9.45 8.85
C VAL A 16 -8.53 -10.16 8.61
N HIS A 17 -9.59 -9.40 8.34
CA HIS A 17 -10.93 -9.94 8.06
C HIS A 17 -10.98 -10.78 6.78
N GLN A 18 -10.20 -10.42 5.75
CA GLN A 18 -10.11 -11.21 4.51
C GLN A 18 -9.39 -12.54 4.70
N VAL A 19 -8.31 -12.56 5.49
CA VAL A 19 -7.58 -13.79 5.80
C VAL A 19 -8.40 -14.74 6.67
N GLN A 20 -9.17 -14.20 7.62
CA GLN A 20 -10.14 -14.95 8.43
C GLN A 20 -11.32 -15.48 7.62
N GLY A 21 -11.52 -14.99 6.39
CA GLY A 21 -12.60 -15.41 5.49
C GLY A 21 -13.94 -14.74 5.80
N GLU A 22 -13.95 -13.74 6.68
CA GLU A 22 -15.13 -12.97 7.03
C GLU A 22 -15.52 -12.04 5.87
N TRP A 23 -14.52 -11.50 5.17
CA TRP A 23 -14.72 -10.55 4.08
C TRP A 23 -14.16 -11.11 2.76
N THR A 24 -14.85 -10.83 1.66
CA THR A 24 -14.44 -11.26 0.31
C THR A 24 -13.86 -10.10 -0.48
N THR A 25 -12.95 -10.42 -1.42
CA THR A 25 -12.35 -9.43 -2.32
C THR A 25 -12.44 -9.91 -3.77
N LYS A 26 -12.73 -8.98 -4.68
CA LYS A 26 -12.71 -9.22 -6.14
C LYS A 26 -11.36 -8.89 -6.77
N ASN A 27 -10.44 -8.31 -6.00
CA ASN A 27 -9.13 -7.93 -6.50
C ASN A 27 -8.26 -9.18 -6.69
N VAL A 28 -7.99 -9.53 -7.94
CA VAL A 28 -7.20 -10.71 -8.32
C VAL A 28 -5.80 -10.74 -7.71
N LYS A 29 -5.17 -9.57 -7.49
CA LYS A 29 -3.83 -9.50 -6.85
C LYS A 29 -3.92 -9.89 -5.39
N ILE A 30 -4.90 -9.35 -4.66
CA ILE A 30 -5.12 -9.67 -3.24
C ILE A 30 -5.51 -11.15 -3.07
N LEU A 31 -6.34 -11.69 -3.98
CA LEU A 31 -6.70 -13.12 -3.96
C LEU A 31 -5.48 -14.03 -4.04
N LEU A 32 -4.47 -13.70 -4.85
CA LEU A 32 -3.21 -14.45 -4.91
C LEU A 32 -2.48 -14.46 -3.56
N TYR A 33 -2.41 -13.31 -2.89
CA TYR A 33 -1.80 -13.21 -1.55
C TYR A 33 -2.59 -13.98 -0.50
N LEU A 34 -3.94 -13.89 -0.51
CA LEU A 34 -4.78 -14.66 0.40
C LEU A 34 -4.61 -16.17 0.20
N HIS A 35 -4.50 -16.63 -1.05
CA HIS A 35 -4.21 -18.02 -1.35
C HIS A 35 -2.85 -18.45 -0.79
N TYR A 36 -1.82 -17.62 -0.98
CA TYR A 36 -0.48 -17.88 -0.44
C TYR A 36 -0.47 -17.93 1.10
N ILE A 37 -1.16 -17.00 1.77
CA ILE A 37 -1.30 -16.98 3.23
C ILE A 37 -2.00 -18.25 3.72
N LYS A 38 -3.04 -18.72 3.02
CA LYS A 38 -3.71 -19.98 3.36
C LYS A 38 -2.76 -21.18 3.28
N GLU A 39 -1.96 -21.27 2.22
CA GLU A 39 -0.97 -22.35 2.08
C GLU A 39 0.15 -22.27 3.14
N LEU A 40 0.61 -21.07 3.48
CA LEU A 40 1.53 -20.85 4.59
C LEU A 40 0.92 -21.27 5.93
N SER A 41 -0.35 -20.94 6.17
CA SER A 41 -1.06 -21.25 7.41
C SER A 41 -1.10 -22.74 7.69
N ARG A 42 -1.13 -23.58 6.64
CA ARG A 42 -1.11 -25.06 6.75
C ARG A 42 0.19 -25.61 7.35
N ARG A 43 1.28 -24.82 7.35
CA ARG A 43 2.57 -25.20 7.93
C ARG A 43 2.59 -25.06 9.46
N PHE A 44 1.63 -24.34 10.03
CA PHE A 44 1.52 -24.11 11.46
C PHE A 44 0.39 -24.97 12.04
N THR A 45 0.56 -25.41 13.28
CA THR A 45 -0.49 -26.13 14.04
C THR A 45 -1.61 -25.17 14.47
N ARG A 46 -1.25 -23.93 14.80
CA ARG A 46 -2.19 -22.87 15.15
C ARG A 46 -1.72 -21.53 14.59
N ILE A 47 -2.63 -20.79 13.97
CA ILE A 47 -2.40 -19.41 13.54
C ILE A 47 -3.56 -18.54 14.00
N GLU A 48 -3.25 -17.40 14.63
CA GLU A 48 -4.24 -16.43 15.09
C GLU A 48 -3.93 -15.07 14.47
N PHE A 49 -4.95 -14.40 13.95
CA PHE A 49 -4.83 -13.04 13.40
C PHE A 49 -5.56 -12.06 14.31
N LYS A 50 -4.88 -10.97 14.70
CA LYS A 50 -5.47 -9.92 15.53
C LYS A 50 -5.24 -8.56 14.88
N HIS A 51 -6.32 -7.81 14.76
CA HIS A 51 -6.26 -6.41 14.38
C HIS A 51 -5.95 -5.55 15.62
N VAL A 52 -5.07 -4.57 15.46
CA VAL A 52 -4.80 -3.52 16.44
C VAL A 52 -4.88 -2.16 15.75
N PRO A 53 -5.50 -1.14 16.35
CA PRO A 53 -5.47 0.21 15.81
C PRO A 53 -4.04 0.69 15.57
N ARG A 54 -3.80 1.42 14.49
CA ARG A 54 -2.45 1.91 14.12
C ARG A 54 -1.72 2.65 15.24
N ALA A 55 -2.45 3.42 16.05
CA ALA A 55 -1.88 4.15 17.19
C ALA A 55 -1.32 3.20 18.26
N GLU A 56 -1.91 2.01 18.41
CA GLU A 56 -1.58 1.01 19.42
C GLU A 56 -0.62 -0.06 18.88
N ALA A 57 -0.46 -0.18 17.55
CA ALA A 57 0.40 -1.16 16.91
C ALA A 57 1.88 -1.00 17.32
N LEU A 58 2.39 0.25 17.33
CA LEU A 58 3.76 0.56 17.73
C LEU A 58 4.01 0.21 19.20
N GLU A 59 3.04 0.52 20.06
CA GLU A 59 3.12 0.27 21.51
C GLU A 59 3.05 -1.23 21.80
N THR A 60 2.18 -1.97 21.10
CA THR A 60 2.08 -3.44 21.17
C THR A 60 3.40 -4.11 20.76
N LEU A 61 4.01 -3.67 19.65
CA LEU A 61 5.31 -4.17 19.20
C LEU A 61 6.41 -3.85 20.21
N SER A 62 6.42 -2.64 20.77
CA SER A 62 7.39 -2.23 21.80
C SER A 62 7.27 -3.08 23.07
N LEU A 63 6.04 -3.36 23.52
CA LEU A 63 5.78 -4.20 24.70
C LEU A 63 6.20 -5.66 24.49
N MET A 64 6.04 -6.21 23.28
CA MET A 64 6.50 -7.55 22.93
C MET A 64 8.02 -7.70 22.99
N ILE A 65 8.77 -6.64 22.66
CA ILE A 65 10.23 -6.62 22.72
C ILE A 65 10.74 -6.51 24.17
N GLN A 66 9.98 -5.85 25.05
CA GLN A 66 10.45 -5.46 26.39
C GLN A 66 10.17 -6.49 27.51
N HIS A 67 9.39 -7.55 27.30
CA HIS A 67 9.01 -8.48 28.37
C HIS A 67 10.04 -9.61 28.57
N PRO A 68 10.76 -9.68 29.71
CA PRO A 68 11.81 -10.67 29.93
C PRO A 68 11.30 -12.02 30.45
N ASN A 69 10.02 -12.16 30.79
CA ASN A 69 9.54 -13.39 31.43
C ASN A 69 8.05 -13.68 31.15
N LYS A 70 7.82 -14.92 30.67
CA LYS A 70 6.55 -15.62 30.37
C LYS A 70 6.00 -15.42 28.94
N ASN A 71 6.41 -16.36 28.08
CA ASN A 71 6.04 -16.55 26.67
C ASN A 71 6.90 -15.71 25.70
N TYR A 72 8.16 -16.12 25.55
CA TYR A 72 9.06 -15.58 24.53
C TYR A 72 8.46 -15.87 23.15
N ILE A 73 7.81 -14.89 22.55
CA ILE A 73 7.44 -14.91 21.14
C ILE A 73 8.69 -14.39 20.43
N ASP A 74 9.42 -15.27 19.74
CA ASP A 74 10.52 -14.82 18.88
C ASP A 74 9.93 -13.91 17.79
N PRO A 75 10.20 -12.59 17.81
CA PRO A 75 9.67 -11.71 16.79
C PRO A 75 10.39 -12.04 15.48
N ILE A 76 9.61 -12.31 14.43
CA ILE A 76 10.18 -12.38 13.09
C ILE A 76 10.41 -10.93 12.64
N ASN A 77 11.68 -10.53 12.63
CA ASN A 77 12.06 -9.23 12.06
C ASN A 77 11.81 -9.28 10.56
N VAL A 78 10.76 -8.60 10.13
CA VAL A 78 10.50 -8.30 8.72
C VAL A 78 11.10 -6.92 8.47
N GLU A 79 12.21 -6.88 7.74
CA GLU A 79 12.75 -5.61 7.26
C GLU A 79 11.76 -4.99 6.30
N ILE A 80 11.25 -3.82 6.67
CA ILE A 80 10.52 -2.96 5.76
C ILE A 80 11.58 -2.27 4.92
N HIS A 81 11.76 -2.71 3.68
CA HIS A 81 12.52 -1.92 2.73
C HIS A 81 11.69 -0.71 2.31
N ASP A 82 12.28 0.49 2.35
CA ASP A 82 11.69 1.71 1.81
C ASP A 82 11.38 1.61 0.30
N GLN A 83 11.91 0.58 -0.37
CA GLN A 83 11.45 0.16 -1.68
C GLN A 83 10.18 -0.68 -1.55
N TYR A 84 9.05 -0.04 -1.84
CA TYR A 84 7.80 -0.71 -2.14
C TYR A 84 8.04 -1.80 -3.20
N ALA A 85 7.87 -3.07 -2.86
CA ALA A 85 7.92 -4.19 -3.81
C ALA A 85 6.81 -4.16 -4.87
N TYR A 86 5.94 -3.15 -4.82
CA TYR A 86 4.97 -2.85 -5.87
C TYR A 86 4.50 -1.39 -5.82
N CYS A 87 5.42 -0.44 -5.95
CA CYS A 87 5.08 0.69 -6.80
C CYS A 87 5.44 0.24 -8.20
N PHE A 88 4.43 -0.02 -9.04
CA PHE A 88 4.64 0.12 -10.47
C PHE A 88 5.53 1.35 -10.68
N HIS A 89 6.53 1.24 -11.55
CA HIS A 89 6.87 2.35 -12.43
C HIS A 89 5.51 2.96 -12.85
N ILE A 90 5.05 3.99 -12.16
CA ILE A 90 3.90 4.76 -12.63
C ILE A 90 4.50 5.61 -13.72
N ASP A 91 4.62 4.94 -14.87
CA ASP A 91 4.70 5.45 -16.22
C ASP A 91 5.70 6.60 -16.38
N GLU A 92 6.98 6.25 -16.60
CA GLU A 92 7.65 6.89 -17.73
C GLU A 92 6.83 6.50 -18.96
N GLU A 93 6.07 7.45 -19.51
CA GLU A 93 5.53 7.30 -20.86
C GLU A 93 6.70 7.05 -21.83
N LEU A 94 6.43 6.61 -23.08
CA LEU A 94 7.51 6.36 -24.06
C LEU A 94 8.45 7.57 -24.28
N ASP A 95 8.02 8.77 -23.87
CA ASP A 95 8.79 10.01 -23.92
C ASP A 95 9.68 10.26 -22.70
N GLY A 96 9.72 9.33 -21.73
CA GLY A 96 10.53 9.42 -20.51
C GLY A 96 9.99 10.41 -19.47
N LYS A 97 8.77 10.92 -19.64
CA LYS A 97 8.18 11.89 -18.70
C LYS A 97 7.19 11.19 -17.77
N PRO A 98 7.07 11.66 -16.52
CA PRO A 98 6.04 11.19 -15.62
C PRO A 98 4.64 11.49 -16.17
N TRP A 99 3.68 10.59 -15.94
CA TRP A 99 2.27 10.74 -16.36
C TRP A 99 1.60 12.09 -15.98
N TYR A 100 2.08 12.75 -14.93
CA TYR A 100 1.52 14.03 -14.44
C TYR A 100 2.18 15.26 -15.08
N PHE A 101 3.21 15.08 -15.91
CA PHE A 101 4.01 16.17 -16.49
C PHE A 101 3.13 17.23 -17.18
N ASP A 102 2.19 16.79 -18.02
CA ASP A 102 1.31 17.68 -18.75
C ASP A 102 0.30 18.42 -17.86
N ILE A 103 -0.08 17.82 -16.72
CA ILE A 103 -0.95 18.46 -15.72
C ILE A 103 -0.15 19.55 -14.99
N THR A 104 1.08 19.24 -14.58
CA THR A 104 1.99 20.19 -13.93
C THR A 104 2.26 21.39 -14.83
N ARG A 105 2.67 21.18 -16.09
CA ARG A 105 2.92 22.27 -17.04
C ARG A 105 1.68 23.12 -17.30
N LEU A 106 0.49 22.51 -17.34
CA LEU A 106 -0.76 23.25 -17.49
C LEU A 106 -1.07 24.13 -16.25
N LEU A 107 -0.74 23.67 -15.04
CA LEU A 107 -0.97 24.42 -13.81
C LEU A 107 0.08 25.52 -13.59
N GLU A 108 1.34 25.31 -13.99
CA GLU A 108 2.45 26.28 -13.84
C GLU A 108 2.45 27.33 -14.95
N ALA A 109 2.48 26.89 -16.21
CA ALA A 109 2.71 27.75 -17.36
C ALA A 109 1.44 28.03 -18.18
N GLN A 110 0.31 27.38 -17.86
CA GLN A 110 -0.91 27.37 -18.69
C GLN A 110 -0.69 26.85 -20.13
N GLU A 111 0.34 26.02 -20.33
CA GLU A 111 0.74 25.52 -21.64
C GLU A 111 0.23 24.10 -21.91
N TYR A 112 -0.17 23.86 -23.16
CA TYR A 112 -0.53 22.53 -23.64
C TYR A 112 0.65 21.91 -24.38
N PRO A 113 0.73 20.57 -24.45
CA PRO A 113 1.73 19.92 -25.28
C PRO A 113 1.58 20.32 -26.75
N GLU A 114 2.70 20.35 -27.48
CA GLU A 114 2.69 20.50 -28.93
C GLU A 114 2.03 19.27 -29.55
N ASN A 115 1.13 19.48 -30.52
CA ASN A 115 0.34 18.45 -31.23
C ASN A 115 -0.91 17.88 -30.53
N VAL A 116 -1.46 18.58 -29.53
CA VAL A 116 -2.67 18.11 -28.83
C VAL A 116 -3.96 18.61 -29.46
N THR A 117 -4.90 17.70 -29.72
CA THR A 117 -6.24 18.01 -30.26
C THR A 117 -7.10 18.80 -29.28
N SER A 118 -8.10 19.54 -29.79
CA SER A 118 -9.05 20.29 -28.94
C SER A 118 -9.77 19.41 -27.90
N LYS A 119 -10.09 18.16 -28.27
CA LYS A 119 -10.69 17.16 -27.38
C LYS A 119 -9.75 16.78 -26.23
N GLN A 120 -8.48 16.51 -26.53
CA GLN A 120 -7.47 16.19 -25.52
C GLN A 120 -7.19 17.39 -24.60
N LYS A 121 -7.12 18.62 -25.13
CA LYS A 121 -7.01 19.84 -24.30
C LYS A 121 -8.15 19.95 -23.30
N ARG A 122 -9.38 19.63 -23.71
CA ARG A 122 -10.56 19.62 -22.82
C ARG A 122 -10.44 18.54 -21.74
N THR A 123 -9.96 17.35 -22.10
CA THR A 123 -9.72 16.26 -21.12
C THR A 123 -8.66 16.66 -20.10
N LEU A 124 -7.54 17.23 -20.55
CA LEU A 124 -6.45 17.66 -19.68
C LEU A 124 -6.91 18.74 -18.68
N ARG A 125 -7.71 19.73 -19.12
CA ARG A 125 -8.32 20.72 -18.23
C ARG A 125 -9.19 20.07 -17.15
N ARG A 126 -10.01 19.08 -17.52
CA ARG A 126 -10.86 18.37 -16.56
C ARG A 126 -10.03 17.60 -15.55
N MET A 127 -8.97 16.93 -16.00
CA MET A 127 -8.05 16.22 -15.11
C MET A 127 -7.36 17.20 -14.15
N ALA A 128 -6.79 18.28 -14.67
CA ALA A 128 -6.07 19.28 -13.88
C ALA A 128 -6.95 19.95 -12.80
N ASN A 129 -8.27 20.05 -13.01
CA ASN A 129 -9.18 20.59 -12.00
C ASN A 129 -9.18 19.79 -10.69
N HIS A 130 -8.84 18.51 -10.74
CA HIS A 130 -8.72 17.64 -9.57
C HIS A 130 -7.38 17.79 -8.85
N PHE A 131 -6.49 18.67 -9.30
CA PHE A 131 -5.17 18.86 -8.71
C PHE A 131 -4.86 20.34 -8.47
N PHE A 132 -3.85 20.59 -7.64
CA PHE A 132 -3.24 21.91 -7.44
C PHE A 132 -1.75 21.74 -7.13
N LEU A 133 -0.98 22.79 -7.40
CA LEU A 133 0.43 22.82 -7.08
C LEU A 133 0.68 23.61 -5.78
N ASN A 134 1.62 23.11 -4.99
CA ASN A 134 2.19 23.83 -3.85
C ASN A 134 3.72 23.65 -3.93
N GLY A 135 4.40 24.66 -4.49
CA GLY A 135 5.78 24.52 -4.96
C GLY A 135 5.87 23.54 -6.12
N GLU A 136 6.87 22.66 -6.08
CA GLU A 136 7.11 21.60 -7.09
C GLU A 136 6.24 20.35 -6.88
N ILE A 137 5.43 20.31 -5.82
CA ILE A 137 4.65 19.13 -5.44
C ILE A 137 3.20 19.28 -5.91
N LEU A 138 2.72 18.27 -6.65
CA LEU A 138 1.34 18.17 -7.13
C LEU A 138 0.45 17.47 -6.11
N TYR A 139 -0.61 18.14 -5.67
CA TYR A 139 -1.59 17.63 -4.72
C TYR A 139 -2.94 17.40 -5.38
N LYS A 140 -3.65 16.35 -4.97
CA LYS A 140 -5.02 16.08 -5.40
C LYS A 140 -6.01 16.87 -4.54
N ARG A 141 -6.96 17.57 -5.18
CA ARG A 141 -8.11 18.18 -4.50
C ARG A 141 -9.12 17.09 -4.11
N THR A 142 -9.59 17.16 -2.87
CA THR A 142 -10.64 16.31 -2.32
C THR A 142 -12.01 16.63 -2.90
#